data_AF-A0A7K1C6H8-F1
#
_entry.id   AF-A0A7K1C6H8-F1
#
_cell.length_a   1.000
_cell.length_b   1.000
_cell.length_c   1.000
_cell.angle_alpha   90.00
_cell.angle_beta   90.00
_cell.angle_gamma   90.00
#
_symmetry.space_group_name_H-M   'P 1'
#
loop_
_entity.id
_entity.type
_entity.pdbx_description
1 polymer ?
#
loop_
_entity_poly.entity_id
_entity_poly.type
_entity_poly.pdbx_seq_one_letter_code
_entity_poly.pdbx_strand_id
1 'polypeptide(L)'
;MTEGERNAMNDRPVDIRDTDPDKYWETFAEKWTSLLTYRYLGRRWSSLDTGVEGSFMTLRHDMRNSTGGIMAAPLCVASPECGGFNDDLVVPNPLIASMQILDPAKDVRELMIIPDNLHTGRRLGFSRALVVDARDTDRVIAISTGVGLSLGEQPEGYQKIDNPPIDVVDSPDLPPLHRVFGASRVSTGVWEIPVLSAELASPDAALHIGPQHIVLEACANELATRLAGCELQIDDWYVMFVNRGKTGPFRTEG
;
A
#
# COMPACT_ATOMS: atom_id res chain seq x y z
N MET A 1 5.52 -33.50 8.66
CA MET A 1 5.90 -32.10 8.91
C MET A 1 7.42 -32.03 9.02
N THR A 2 8.06 -31.42 8.04
CA THR A 2 9.50 -31.14 8.03
C THR A 2 9.83 -30.01 9.01
N GLU A 3 11.10 -29.87 9.37
CA GLU A 3 11.57 -28.82 10.27
C GLU A 3 11.41 -27.42 9.66
N GLY A 4 11.53 -27.31 8.33
CA GLY A 4 11.23 -26.09 7.58
C GLY A 4 9.75 -25.68 7.62
N GLU A 5 8.82 -26.65 7.56
CA GLU A 5 7.38 -26.40 7.71
C GLU A 5 7.00 -25.98 9.13
N ARG A 6 7.69 -26.48 10.16
CA ARG A 6 7.49 -26.05 11.55
C ARG A 6 8.01 -24.65 11.81
N ASN A 7 9.18 -24.30 11.28
CA ASN A 7 9.74 -22.96 11.41
C ASN A 7 8.91 -21.91 10.65
N ALA A 8 8.43 -22.23 9.44
CA ALA A 8 7.53 -21.35 8.69
C ALA A 8 6.15 -21.16 9.35
N MET A 9 5.73 -22.08 10.23
CA MET A 9 4.47 -21.94 10.97
C MET A 9 4.62 -21.09 12.24
N ASN A 10 5.83 -21.04 12.82
CA ASN A 10 6.18 -20.16 13.94
C ASN A 10 6.48 -18.71 13.54
N ASP A 11 6.72 -18.45 12.25
CA ASP A 11 7.09 -17.12 11.71
C ASP A 11 5.91 -16.37 11.08
N ARG A 12 4.67 -16.84 11.33
CA ARG A 12 3.47 -16.21 10.78
C ARG A 12 3.16 -14.91 11.51
N PRO A 13 2.83 -13.83 10.78
CA PRO A 13 2.34 -12.61 11.40
C PRO A 13 1.10 -12.87 12.26
N VAL A 14 1.10 -12.29 13.48
CA VAL A 14 -0.02 -12.36 14.43
C VAL A 14 -0.86 -11.08 14.33
N ASP A 15 -2.18 -11.20 14.42
CA ASP A 15 -3.09 -10.04 14.42
C ASP A 15 -2.81 -9.17 15.65
N ILE A 16 -2.63 -7.86 15.47
CA ILE A 16 -2.29 -6.95 16.57
C ILE A 16 -3.32 -6.99 17.72
N ARG A 17 -4.58 -7.33 17.41
CA ARG A 17 -5.67 -7.43 18.41
C ARG A 17 -5.53 -8.66 19.31
N ASP A 18 -4.72 -9.63 18.92
CA ASP A 18 -4.43 -10.85 19.70
C ASP A 18 -3.16 -10.69 20.57
N THR A 19 -2.58 -9.47 20.62
CA THR A 19 -1.40 -9.17 21.42
C THR A 19 -1.76 -8.80 22.86
N ASP A 20 -0.78 -8.88 23.76
CA ASP A 20 -0.93 -8.37 25.12
C ASP A 20 -1.23 -6.86 25.07
N PRO A 21 -2.36 -6.37 25.64
CA PRO A 21 -2.71 -4.96 25.62
C PRO A 21 -1.60 -4.04 26.18
N ASP A 22 -0.85 -4.52 27.18
CA ASP A 22 0.24 -3.75 27.78
C ASP A 22 1.46 -3.62 26.84
N LYS A 23 1.53 -4.46 25.79
CA LYS A 23 2.58 -4.47 24.76
C LYS A 23 2.09 -4.01 23.39
N TYR A 24 0.82 -3.62 23.27
CA TYR A 24 0.19 -3.32 21.98
C TYR A 24 1.03 -2.36 21.14
N TRP A 25 1.51 -1.26 21.74
CA TRP A 25 2.27 -0.23 21.04
C TRP A 25 3.70 -0.63 20.69
N GLU A 26 4.33 -1.47 21.52
CA GLU A 26 5.63 -2.07 21.19
C GLU A 26 5.49 -2.98 19.96
N THR A 27 4.48 -3.86 19.98
CA THR A 27 4.18 -4.74 18.85
C THR A 27 3.71 -3.96 17.61
N PHE A 28 2.96 -2.86 17.78
CA PHE A 28 2.60 -1.97 16.67
C PHE A 28 3.85 -1.37 16.01
N ALA A 29 4.78 -0.86 16.82
CA ALA A 29 6.02 -0.27 16.31
C ALA A 29 6.87 -1.28 15.54
N GLU A 30 7.01 -2.51 16.05
CA GLU A 30 7.68 -3.60 15.34
C GLU A 30 7.02 -3.89 13.98
N LYS A 31 5.68 -3.98 13.94
CA LYS A 31 4.92 -4.23 12.69
C LYS A 31 5.03 -3.07 11.71
N TRP A 32 4.86 -1.84 12.18
CA TRP A 32 4.92 -0.63 11.37
C TRP A 32 6.30 -0.44 10.72
N THR A 33 7.37 -0.70 11.48
CA THR A 33 8.75 -0.61 10.99
C THR A 33 9.18 -1.81 10.15
N SER A 34 8.53 -2.97 10.29
CA SER A 34 8.76 -4.13 9.42
C SER A 34 8.07 -3.99 8.06
N LEU A 35 6.94 -3.27 7.98
CA LEU A 35 6.14 -3.16 6.77
C LEU A 35 6.93 -2.49 5.62
N LEU A 36 7.22 -3.28 4.59
CA LEU A 36 8.04 -2.88 3.45
C LEU A 36 7.37 -1.77 2.63
N THR A 37 6.05 -1.81 2.50
CA THR A 37 5.29 -0.96 1.56
C THR A 37 5.61 0.52 1.69
N TYR A 38 5.40 1.12 2.86
CA TYR A 38 5.57 2.55 3.04
C TYR A 38 7.04 2.96 3.03
N ARG A 39 7.90 2.13 3.64
CA ARG A 39 9.34 2.39 3.75
C ARG A 39 10.06 2.32 2.41
N TYR A 40 9.74 1.34 1.57
CA TYR A 40 10.32 1.18 0.24
C TYR A 40 9.81 2.24 -0.75
N LEU A 41 8.51 2.54 -0.70
CA LEU A 41 7.91 3.55 -1.58
C LEU A 41 8.15 4.98 -1.09
N GLY A 42 8.83 5.17 0.04
CA GLY A 42 9.24 6.49 0.53
C GLY A 42 8.04 7.38 0.90
N ARG A 43 6.93 6.78 1.32
CA ARG A 43 5.78 7.53 1.82
C ARG A 43 6.11 8.10 3.19
N ARG A 44 5.91 9.41 3.33
CA ARG A 44 6.07 10.14 4.60
C ARG A 44 4.72 10.62 5.06
N TRP A 45 4.34 10.32 6.30
CA TRP A 45 3.03 10.69 6.82
C TRP A 45 3.07 11.27 8.24
N SER A 46 2.63 12.52 8.36
CA SER A 46 2.69 13.27 9.62
C SER A 46 1.91 12.69 10.79
N SER A 47 0.93 11.80 10.56
CA SER A 47 0.09 11.28 11.65
C SER A 47 0.84 10.22 12.48
N LEU A 48 1.54 9.31 11.80
CA LEU A 48 2.17 8.16 12.45
C LEU A 48 3.69 8.32 12.61
N ASP A 49 4.34 9.06 11.71
CA ASP A 49 5.80 9.14 11.68
C ASP A 49 6.32 10.38 12.41
N THR A 50 7.39 10.20 13.18
CA THR A 50 8.07 11.29 13.87
C THR A 50 8.81 12.19 12.87
N GLY A 51 8.77 13.51 13.08
CA GLY A 51 9.55 14.48 12.29
C GLY A 51 9.04 14.76 10.88
N VAL A 52 7.84 14.28 10.52
CA VAL A 52 7.20 14.55 9.23
C VAL A 52 6.11 15.61 9.37
N GLU A 53 6.16 16.65 8.53
CA GLU A 53 5.07 17.60 8.32
C GLU A 53 4.40 17.29 6.97
N GLY A 54 3.08 17.12 6.95
CA GLY A 54 2.31 16.79 5.74
C GLY A 54 2.38 15.32 5.31
N SER A 55 1.96 15.07 4.06
CA SER A 55 1.94 13.74 3.44
C SER A 55 2.56 13.80 2.05
N PHE A 56 3.67 13.10 1.86
CA PHE A 56 4.47 13.19 0.64
C PHE A 56 4.99 11.82 0.17
N MET A 57 5.24 11.69 -1.13
CA MET A 57 5.89 10.50 -1.70
C MET A 57 6.77 10.90 -2.87
N THR A 58 8.06 10.56 -2.80
CA THR A 58 9.01 10.79 -3.91
C THR A 58 8.79 9.76 -5.00
N LEU A 59 8.73 10.20 -6.25
CA LEU A 59 8.56 9.33 -7.41
C LEU A 59 9.90 8.93 -8.01
N ARG A 60 10.05 7.64 -8.25
CA ARG A 60 11.20 6.99 -8.89
C ARG A 60 10.80 6.34 -10.20
N HIS A 61 11.77 5.85 -10.97
CA HIS A 61 11.44 5.18 -12.24
C HIS A 61 10.75 3.81 -12.06
N ASP A 62 11.00 3.09 -10.96
CA ASP A 62 10.34 1.80 -10.66
C ASP A 62 8.83 1.95 -10.37
N MET A 63 8.39 3.18 -10.08
CA MET A 63 6.98 3.56 -9.87
C MET A 63 6.29 4.02 -11.15
N ARG A 64 6.94 3.86 -12.30
CA ARG A 64 6.44 4.28 -13.60
C ARG A 64 6.29 3.07 -14.52
N ASN A 65 5.28 3.13 -15.38
CA ASN A 65 5.13 2.15 -16.45
C ASN A 65 6.10 2.45 -17.61
N SER A 66 6.11 1.56 -18.59
CA SER A 66 6.89 1.64 -19.82
C SER A 66 6.65 2.93 -20.64
N THR A 67 5.52 3.62 -20.46
CA THR A 67 5.23 4.91 -21.12
C THR A 67 5.84 6.12 -20.38
N GLY A 68 6.48 5.88 -19.22
CA GLY A 68 7.00 6.89 -18.29
C GLY A 68 5.94 7.50 -17.38
N GLY A 69 4.67 7.13 -17.55
CA GLY A 69 3.59 7.58 -16.69
C GLY A 69 3.54 6.81 -15.36
N ILE A 70 2.91 7.43 -14.37
CA ILE A 70 2.80 6.87 -13.02
C ILE A 70 1.92 5.61 -13.02
N MET A 71 2.33 4.64 -12.21
CA MET A 71 1.56 3.43 -11.92
C MET A 71 0.43 3.69 -10.92
N ALA A 72 -0.67 2.94 -11.02
CA ALA A 72 -1.81 3.04 -10.11
C ALA A 72 -1.48 2.53 -8.70
N ALA A 73 -0.65 1.49 -8.57
CA ALA A 73 -0.31 0.88 -7.29
C ALA A 73 0.48 1.82 -6.36
N PRO A 74 1.53 2.54 -6.80
CA PRO A 74 2.15 3.60 -6.00
C PRO A 74 1.16 4.66 -5.53
N LEU A 75 0.21 5.10 -6.37
CA LEU A 75 -0.82 6.06 -5.97
C LEU A 75 -1.73 5.51 -4.86
N CYS A 76 -2.12 4.23 -4.96
CA CYS A 76 -2.92 3.55 -3.92
C CYS A 76 -2.16 3.46 -2.59
N VAL A 77 -0.85 3.28 -2.64
CA VAL A 77 0.00 3.32 -1.45
C VAL A 77 0.22 4.74 -0.93
N ALA A 78 0.23 5.76 -1.80
CA ALA A 78 0.40 7.15 -1.38
C ALA A 78 -0.77 7.64 -0.50
N SER A 79 -1.98 7.14 -0.78
CA SER A 79 -3.21 7.53 -0.09
C SER A 79 -4.12 6.35 0.35
N PRO A 80 -3.59 5.39 1.15
CA PRO A 80 -4.37 4.31 1.75
C PRO A 80 -5.52 4.90 2.55
N GLU A 81 -6.73 4.43 2.27
CA GLU A 81 -7.97 4.91 2.88
C GLU A 81 -8.13 6.44 2.87
N CYS A 82 -7.41 7.16 2.00
CA CYS A 82 -7.56 8.58 1.69
C CYS A 82 -7.65 9.54 2.91
N GLY A 83 -7.05 9.20 4.05
CA GLY A 83 -7.15 9.98 5.30
C GLY A 83 -8.39 9.71 6.16
N GLY A 84 -9.03 8.56 5.96
CA GLY A 84 -10.10 8.02 6.80
C GLY A 84 -9.57 7.42 8.10
N PHE A 85 -9.77 6.12 8.31
CA PHE A 85 -9.26 5.46 9.51
C PHE A 85 -7.73 5.43 9.53
N ASN A 86 -7.19 5.48 10.74
CA ASN A 86 -5.77 5.47 10.98
C ASN A 86 -5.45 4.55 12.17
N ASP A 87 -4.26 3.96 12.17
CA ASP A 87 -3.84 2.94 13.13
C ASP A 87 -3.73 3.48 14.58
N ASP A 88 -3.64 4.80 14.75
CA ASP A 88 -3.69 5.48 16.05
C ASP A 88 -5.12 5.65 16.59
N LEU A 89 -6.15 5.39 15.78
CA LEU A 89 -7.56 5.53 16.14
C LEU A 89 -8.28 4.19 16.20
N VAL A 90 -7.99 3.28 15.26
CA VAL A 90 -8.63 1.98 15.13
C VAL A 90 -7.64 0.98 14.54
N VAL A 91 -8.05 -0.29 14.42
CA VAL A 91 -7.38 -1.24 13.53
C VAL A 91 -8.04 -1.18 12.13
N PRO A 92 -7.44 -0.49 11.15
CA PRO A 92 -8.06 -0.24 9.85
C PRO A 92 -7.99 -1.47 8.93
N ASN A 93 -8.97 -1.58 8.03
CA ASN A 93 -8.96 -2.53 6.94
C ASN A 93 -9.69 -1.93 5.72
N PRO A 94 -9.06 -1.95 4.54
CA PRO A 94 -9.67 -1.37 3.35
C PRO A 94 -10.87 -2.20 2.90
N LEU A 95 -11.91 -1.54 2.39
CA LEU A 95 -13.02 -2.19 1.67
C LEU A 95 -13.03 -1.77 0.20
N ILE A 96 -12.75 -0.51 -0.08
CA ILE A 96 -12.69 0.04 -1.43
C ILE A 96 -11.46 0.95 -1.53
N ALA A 97 -10.68 0.77 -2.60
CA ALA A 97 -9.66 1.72 -3.03
C ALA A 97 -9.90 2.03 -4.50
N SER A 98 -10.06 3.32 -4.81
CA SER A 98 -10.26 3.79 -6.17
C SER A 98 -9.37 5.00 -6.47
N MET A 99 -8.88 5.06 -7.71
CA MET A 99 -8.07 6.14 -8.24
C MET A 99 -8.55 6.54 -9.63
N GLN A 100 -8.72 7.84 -9.83
CA GLN A 100 -8.83 8.46 -11.14
C GLN A 100 -7.53 9.22 -11.41
N ILE A 101 -6.77 8.78 -12.40
CA ILE A 101 -5.50 9.37 -12.81
C ILE A 101 -5.77 10.39 -13.92
N LEU A 102 -5.67 11.67 -13.56
CA LEU A 102 -5.98 12.80 -14.45
C LEU A 102 -4.74 13.26 -15.25
N ASP A 103 -3.56 13.08 -14.67
CA ASP A 103 -2.27 13.39 -15.28
C ASP A 103 -1.32 12.19 -15.11
N PRO A 104 -0.68 11.68 -16.19
CA PRO A 104 0.31 10.61 -16.09
C PRO A 104 1.57 10.96 -15.28
N ALA A 105 1.76 12.23 -14.88
CA ALA A 105 2.80 12.70 -13.97
C ALA A 105 4.24 12.37 -14.42
N LYS A 106 4.52 12.38 -15.73
CA LYS A 106 5.80 11.93 -16.33
C LYS A 106 7.02 12.68 -15.78
N ASP A 107 6.85 13.95 -15.45
CA ASP A 107 7.88 14.89 -15.01
C ASP A 107 7.82 15.23 -13.52
N VAL A 108 6.78 14.75 -12.81
CA VAL A 108 6.58 15.00 -11.38
C VAL A 108 7.62 14.20 -10.58
N ARG A 109 8.27 14.85 -9.62
CA ARG A 109 9.30 14.21 -8.78
C ARG A 109 8.80 13.82 -7.40
N GLU A 110 7.78 14.49 -6.91
CA GLU A 110 7.27 14.33 -5.57
C GLU A 110 5.79 14.65 -5.57
N LEU A 111 5.01 13.78 -4.95
CA LEU A 111 3.59 13.96 -4.75
C LEU A 111 3.33 14.56 -3.38
N MET A 112 2.36 15.47 -3.30
CA MET A 112 1.71 15.87 -2.07
C MET A 112 0.32 15.24 -2.02
N ILE A 113 -0.04 14.69 -0.86
CA ILE A 113 -1.34 14.04 -0.63
C ILE A 113 -2.15 14.94 0.30
N ILE A 114 -3.32 15.37 -0.17
CA ILE A 114 -4.25 16.23 0.56
C ILE A 114 -5.48 15.38 0.93
N PRO A 115 -5.52 14.80 2.14
CA PRO A 115 -6.63 13.99 2.59
C PRO A 115 -7.88 14.82 2.93
N ASP A 116 -9.05 14.22 2.75
CA ASP A 116 -10.35 14.76 3.13
C ASP A 116 -11.24 13.63 3.67
N ASN A 117 -11.44 13.63 4.99
CA ASN A 117 -12.33 12.71 5.67
C ASN A 117 -13.77 13.21 5.54
N LEU A 118 -14.56 12.54 4.70
CA LEU A 118 -15.93 12.94 4.39
C LEU A 118 -16.90 12.56 5.50
N HIS A 119 -16.78 11.33 6.01
CA HIS A 119 -17.62 10.83 7.08
C HIS A 119 -16.99 9.62 7.76
N THR A 120 -16.96 9.63 9.10
CA THR A 120 -16.55 8.46 9.88
C THR A 120 -17.70 8.03 10.79
N GLY A 121 -18.23 6.83 10.53
CA GLY A 121 -19.18 6.16 11.40
C GLY A 121 -18.47 5.19 12.36
N ARG A 122 -19.26 4.39 13.09
CA ARG A 122 -18.72 3.44 14.07
C ARG A 122 -17.82 2.35 13.48
N ARG A 123 -18.11 1.92 12.24
CA ARG A 123 -17.36 0.83 11.58
C ARG A 123 -16.87 1.19 10.20
N LEU A 124 -17.47 2.17 9.53
CA LEU A 124 -17.12 2.54 8.16
C LEU A 124 -16.64 3.98 8.13
N GLY A 125 -15.53 4.21 7.45
CA GLY A 125 -14.99 5.52 7.12
C GLY A 125 -15.08 5.76 5.61
N PHE A 126 -15.48 6.96 5.23
CA PHE A 126 -15.56 7.42 3.84
C PHE A 126 -14.64 8.60 3.68
N SER A 127 -13.75 8.52 2.70
CA SER A 127 -12.67 9.47 2.54
C SER A 127 -12.34 9.66 1.07
N ARG A 128 -11.69 10.79 0.79
CA ARG A 128 -11.08 11.07 -0.51
C ARG A 128 -9.78 11.81 -0.31
N ALA A 129 -8.93 11.81 -1.33
CA ALA A 129 -7.73 12.62 -1.32
C ALA A 129 -7.47 13.21 -2.71
N LEU A 130 -6.93 14.43 -2.73
CA LEU A 130 -6.26 14.94 -3.92
C LEU A 130 -4.79 14.54 -3.84
N VAL A 131 -4.28 14.00 -4.94
CA VAL A 131 -2.85 13.77 -5.14
C VAL A 131 -2.38 14.80 -6.15
N VAL A 132 -1.45 15.66 -5.75
CA VAL A 132 -0.98 16.80 -6.55
C VAL A 132 0.54 16.78 -6.69
N ASP A 133 1.08 17.52 -7.66
CA ASP A 133 2.52 17.80 -7.72
C ASP A 133 2.90 18.66 -6.50
N ALA A 134 3.89 18.21 -5.71
CA ALA A 134 4.34 18.95 -4.53
C ALA A 134 4.94 20.33 -4.87
N ARG A 135 5.38 20.55 -6.13
CA ARG A 135 5.93 21.83 -6.59
C ARG A 135 4.89 22.76 -7.22
N ASP A 136 3.73 22.23 -7.57
CA ASP A 136 2.62 22.96 -8.17
C ASP A 136 1.30 22.30 -7.76
N THR A 137 0.73 22.78 -6.65
CA THR A 137 -0.47 22.17 -6.06
C THR A 137 -1.74 22.37 -6.90
N ASP A 138 -1.71 23.23 -7.92
CA ASP A 138 -2.81 23.39 -8.87
C ASP A 138 -2.83 22.26 -9.91
N ARG A 139 -1.70 21.54 -10.08
CA ARG A 139 -1.60 20.37 -10.94
C ARG A 139 -2.07 19.12 -10.20
N VAL A 140 -3.34 18.80 -10.37
CA VAL A 140 -3.95 17.57 -9.83
C VAL A 140 -3.53 16.36 -10.66
N ILE A 141 -2.88 15.41 -10.01
CA ILE A 141 -2.42 14.16 -10.62
C ILE A 141 -3.50 13.09 -10.56
N ALA A 142 -4.11 12.91 -9.39
CA ALA A 142 -5.15 11.93 -9.20
C ALA A 142 -6.16 12.33 -8.12
N ILE A 143 -7.35 11.75 -8.21
CA ILE A 143 -8.37 11.77 -7.17
C ILE A 143 -8.48 10.36 -6.62
N SER A 144 -8.26 10.22 -5.32
CA SER A 144 -8.44 8.96 -4.60
C SER A 144 -9.76 8.97 -3.85
N THR A 145 -10.49 7.85 -3.86
CA THR A 145 -11.63 7.62 -2.98
C THR A 145 -11.52 6.27 -2.29
N GLY A 146 -11.95 6.22 -1.04
CA GLY A 146 -11.76 5.06 -0.18
C GLY A 146 -12.94 4.80 0.75
N VAL A 147 -13.13 3.52 1.05
CA VAL A 147 -13.96 3.08 2.16
C VAL A 147 -13.11 2.19 3.06
N GLY A 148 -12.98 2.59 4.32
CA GLY A 148 -12.28 1.85 5.36
C GLY A 148 -13.25 1.17 6.33
N LEU A 149 -12.81 0.07 6.92
CA LEU A 149 -13.48 -0.68 7.97
C LEU A 149 -12.64 -0.63 9.26
N SER A 150 -13.26 -0.31 10.39
CA SER A 150 -12.66 -0.54 11.70
C SER A 150 -12.88 -1.99 12.12
N LEU A 151 -11.79 -2.74 12.34
CA LEU A 151 -11.80 -4.10 12.89
C LEU A 151 -11.87 -4.14 14.41
N GLY A 152 -11.68 -3.00 15.07
CA GLY A 152 -11.61 -2.88 16.52
C GLY A 152 -11.02 -1.54 16.95
N GLU A 153 -11.13 -1.29 18.24
CA GLU A 153 -10.49 -0.17 18.93
C GLU A 153 -9.05 -0.54 19.29
N GLN A 154 -8.28 0.47 19.66
CA GLN A 154 -6.87 0.38 20.01
C GLN A 154 -6.67 0.99 21.43
N PRO A 155 -5.69 0.57 22.25
CA PRO A 155 -5.46 1.11 23.60
C PRO A 155 -5.01 2.58 23.65
N GLU A 156 -5.30 3.32 24.71
CA GLU A 156 -4.77 4.69 24.83
C GLU A 156 -3.23 4.75 24.80
N GLY A 157 -2.68 5.94 24.52
CA GLY A 157 -1.24 6.20 24.69
C GLY A 157 -0.38 6.07 23.45
N TYR A 158 -0.95 6.18 22.24
CA TYR A 158 -0.18 6.23 21.00
C TYR A 158 0.95 7.27 21.09
N GLN A 159 2.14 6.87 20.63
CA GLN A 159 3.27 7.76 20.39
C GLN A 159 3.73 7.55 18.95
N LYS A 160 4.08 8.64 18.26
CA LYS A 160 4.62 8.57 16.91
C LYS A 160 5.86 7.69 16.87
N ILE A 161 5.98 6.92 15.79
CA ILE A 161 7.05 5.94 15.62
C ILE A 161 8.19 6.56 14.82
N ASP A 162 9.42 6.21 15.18
CA ASP A 162 10.57 6.42 14.30
C ASP A 162 10.58 5.31 13.23
N ASN A 163 10.08 5.65 12.05
CA ASN A 163 9.96 4.71 10.93
C ASN A 163 10.78 5.22 9.72
N PRO A 164 12.11 5.10 9.75
CA PRO A 164 12.94 5.63 8.70
C PRO A 164 12.66 4.91 7.36
N PRO A 165 12.53 5.66 6.25
CA PRO A 165 12.38 5.07 4.93
C PRO A 165 13.62 4.25 4.57
N ILE A 166 13.46 3.30 3.66
CA ILE A 166 14.61 2.62 3.06
C ILE A 166 15.23 3.61 2.07
N ASP A 167 16.54 3.81 2.14
CA ASP A 167 17.27 4.64 1.18
C ASP A 167 17.37 3.92 -0.17
N VAL A 168 16.34 4.10 -1.00
CA VAL A 168 16.26 3.53 -2.34
C VAL A 168 16.78 4.56 -3.34
N VAL A 169 18.00 4.34 -3.82
CA VAL A 169 18.60 5.17 -4.86
C VAL A 169 17.95 4.87 -6.20
N ASP A 170 17.40 5.91 -6.84
CA ASP A 170 16.82 5.80 -8.18
C ASP A 170 17.94 5.53 -9.21
N SER A 171 17.99 4.30 -9.73
CA SER A 171 19.01 3.87 -10.69
C SER A 171 18.44 2.89 -11.71
N PRO A 172 18.99 2.77 -12.94
CA PRO A 172 18.48 1.83 -13.94
C PRO A 172 18.43 0.35 -13.51
N ASP A 173 19.09 0.02 -12.39
CA ASP A 173 19.17 -1.34 -11.85
C ASP A 173 18.05 -1.66 -10.85
N LEU A 174 17.16 -0.70 -10.50
CA LEU A 174 16.08 -1.03 -9.58
C LEU A 174 15.19 -2.13 -10.19
N PRO A 175 14.86 -3.16 -9.40
CA PRO A 175 13.91 -4.15 -9.84
C PRO A 175 12.52 -3.50 -9.97
N PRO A 176 11.67 -4.00 -10.90
CA PRO A 176 10.28 -3.59 -10.93
C PRO A 176 9.59 -3.94 -9.61
N LEU A 177 8.61 -3.13 -9.20
CA LEU A 177 7.93 -3.27 -7.90
C LEU A 177 7.42 -4.68 -7.62
N HIS A 178 6.88 -5.38 -8.62
CA HIS A 178 6.39 -6.74 -8.41
C HIS A 178 7.49 -7.67 -7.87
N ARG A 179 8.76 -7.52 -8.28
CA ARG A 179 9.87 -8.32 -7.73
C ARG A 179 10.23 -7.90 -6.30
N VAL A 180 10.21 -6.61 -5.99
CA VAL A 180 10.47 -6.08 -4.64
C VAL A 180 9.50 -6.70 -3.64
N PHE A 181 8.21 -6.79 -4.01
CA PHE A 181 7.15 -7.31 -3.16
C PHE A 181 6.92 -8.82 -3.33
N GLY A 182 7.87 -9.53 -3.93
CA GLY A 182 7.86 -11.00 -4.03
C GLY A 182 6.83 -11.58 -5.00
N ALA A 183 6.16 -10.76 -5.81
CA ALA A 183 5.20 -11.20 -6.81
C ALA A 183 5.92 -11.76 -8.05
N SER A 184 5.54 -12.97 -8.42
CA SER A 184 6.10 -13.69 -9.57
C SER A 184 5.00 -14.16 -10.52
N ARG A 185 5.34 -14.17 -11.81
CA ARG A 185 4.45 -14.64 -12.86
C ARG A 185 4.48 -16.17 -12.92
N VAL A 186 3.34 -16.80 -12.76
CA VAL A 186 3.17 -18.26 -12.89
C VAL A 186 2.90 -18.62 -14.35
N SER A 187 1.96 -17.93 -14.98
CA SER A 187 1.64 -18.03 -16.39
C SER A 187 1.05 -16.71 -16.89
N THR A 188 0.65 -16.66 -18.15
CA THR A 188 0.00 -15.48 -18.72
C THR A 188 -1.26 -15.12 -17.92
N GLY A 189 -1.29 -13.91 -17.34
CA GLY A 189 -2.44 -13.45 -16.57
C GLY A 189 -2.58 -14.16 -15.21
N VAL A 190 -1.57 -14.90 -14.76
CA VAL A 190 -1.58 -15.56 -13.45
C VAL A 190 -0.30 -15.22 -12.69
N TRP A 191 -0.48 -14.57 -11.56
CA TRP A 191 0.59 -14.08 -10.70
C TRP A 191 0.39 -14.56 -9.28
N GLU A 192 1.49 -14.68 -8.54
CA GLU A 192 1.49 -15.18 -7.17
C GLU A 192 2.42 -14.37 -6.28
N ILE A 193 1.94 -14.03 -5.08
CA ILE A 193 2.77 -13.65 -3.94
C ILE A 193 2.85 -14.89 -3.03
N PRO A 194 4.02 -15.26 -2.50
CA PRO A 194 4.19 -16.44 -1.65
C PRO A 194 3.46 -16.30 -0.29
N VAL A 195 3.77 -17.21 0.64
CA VAL A 195 3.25 -17.15 2.01
C VAL A 195 3.52 -15.78 2.66
N LEU A 196 2.57 -15.33 3.48
CA LEU A 196 2.61 -14.03 4.15
C LEU A 196 3.83 -13.95 5.09
N SER A 197 4.67 -12.94 4.88
CA SER A 197 5.79 -12.55 5.75
C SER A 197 5.45 -11.31 6.57
N ALA A 198 6.24 -11.02 7.60
CA ALA A 198 6.11 -9.78 8.38
C ALA A 198 6.24 -8.51 7.50
N GLU A 199 7.13 -8.54 6.51
CA GLU A 199 7.39 -7.40 5.61
C GLU A 199 6.19 -7.04 4.71
N LEU A 200 5.33 -8.02 4.43
CA LEU A 200 4.16 -7.85 3.55
C LEU A 200 2.84 -7.76 4.33
N ALA A 201 2.88 -7.87 5.66
CA ALA A 201 1.70 -7.93 6.50
C ALA A 201 1.32 -6.56 7.08
N SER A 202 0.03 -6.21 7.02
CA SER A 202 -0.55 -5.14 7.82
C SER A 202 -0.53 -5.49 9.32
N PRO A 203 -0.74 -4.52 10.24
CA PRO A 203 -0.77 -4.78 11.68
C PRO A 203 -1.76 -5.87 12.09
N ASP A 204 -2.91 -5.98 11.41
CA ASP A 204 -3.90 -7.04 11.65
C ASP A 204 -3.44 -8.42 11.14
N ALA A 205 -2.23 -8.58 10.60
CA ALA A 205 -1.70 -9.79 9.97
C ALA A 205 -2.45 -10.26 8.71
N ALA A 206 -2.91 -9.33 7.87
CA ALA A 206 -3.33 -9.62 6.50
C ALA A 206 -2.27 -9.15 5.49
N LEU A 207 -2.32 -9.66 4.26
CA LEU A 207 -1.55 -9.09 3.15
C LEU A 207 -1.87 -7.59 3.02
N HIS A 208 -0.87 -6.73 3.12
CA HIS A 208 -1.05 -5.28 3.01
C HIS A 208 -1.52 -4.88 1.62
N ILE A 209 -2.18 -3.72 1.49
CA ILE A 209 -2.72 -3.26 0.20
C ILE A 209 -1.67 -2.99 -0.86
N GLY A 210 -0.44 -2.62 -0.47
CA GLY A 210 0.63 -2.31 -1.40
C GLY A 210 0.96 -3.51 -2.30
N PRO A 211 1.38 -4.64 -1.72
CA PRO A 211 1.60 -5.87 -2.48
C PRO A 211 0.39 -6.29 -3.32
N GLN A 212 -0.84 -6.14 -2.78
CA GLN A 212 -2.07 -6.46 -3.51
C GLN A 212 -2.21 -5.61 -4.78
N HIS A 213 -2.10 -4.28 -4.67
CA HIS A 213 -2.20 -3.40 -5.83
C HIS A 213 -1.08 -3.63 -6.83
N ILE A 214 0.14 -3.88 -6.36
CA ILE A 214 1.31 -4.12 -7.23
C ILE A 214 1.12 -5.37 -8.08
N VAL A 215 0.65 -6.48 -7.49
CA VAL A 215 0.42 -7.72 -8.25
C VAL A 215 -0.81 -7.61 -9.16
N LEU A 216 -1.87 -6.92 -8.72
CA LEU A 216 -3.05 -6.62 -9.52
C LEU A 216 -2.67 -5.80 -10.76
N GLU A 217 -1.90 -4.73 -10.59
CA GLU A 217 -1.48 -3.86 -11.67
C GLU A 217 -0.51 -4.56 -12.63
N ALA A 218 0.41 -5.38 -12.12
CA ALA A 218 1.30 -6.18 -12.97
C ALA A 218 0.50 -7.14 -13.88
N CYS A 219 -0.50 -7.82 -13.32
CA CYS A 219 -1.39 -8.71 -14.07
C CYS A 219 -2.24 -7.94 -15.10
N ALA A 220 -2.87 -6.83 -14.68
CA ALA A 220 -3.72 -6.01 -15.53
C ALA A 220 -2.94 -5.42 -16.71
N ASN A 221 -1.75 -4.85 -16.47
CA ASN A 221 -0.90 -4.30 -17.52
C ASN A 221 -0.42 -5.39 -18.49
N GLU A 222 -0.03 -6.57 -18.00
CA GLU A 222 0.35 -7.69 -18.87
C GLU A 222 -0.76 -8.07 -19.84
N LEU A 223 -1.99 -8.20 -19.33
CA LEU A 223 -3.16 -8.57 -20.13
C LEU A 223 -3.55 -7.47 -21.12
N ALA A 224 -3.61 -6.22 -20.66
CA ALA A 224 -4.03 -5.07 -21.45
C ALA A 224 -3.04 -4.76 -22.58
N THR A 225 -1.74 -4.66 -22.27
CA THR A 225 -0.69 -4.41 -23.29
C THR A 225 -0.65 -5.51 -24.33
N ARG A 226 -0.81 -6.78 -23.92
CA ARG A 226 -0.85 -7.90 -24.87
C ARG A 226 -2.05 -7.79 -25.82
N LEU A 227 -3.23 -7.45 -25.29
CA LEU A 227 -4.45 -7.33 -26.09
C LEU A 227 -4.39 -6.14 -27.05
N ALA A 228 -3.87 -5.00 -26.58
CA ALA A 228 -3.76 -3.78 -27.39
C ALA A 228 -2.61 -3.84 -28.40
N GLY A 229 -1.56 -4.62 -28.14
CA GLY A 229 -0.34 -4.66 -28.95
C GLY A 229 0.54 -3.42 -28.79
N CYS A 230 0.29 -2.60 -27.76
CA CYS A 230 1.07 -1.42 -27.41
C CYS A 230 1.02 -1.15 -25.91
N GLU A 231 1.96 -0.34 -25.43
CA GLU A 231 2.00 0.10 -24.03
C GLU A 231 0.85 1.07 -23.73
N LEU A 232 0.27 0.95 -22.54
CA LEU A 232 -0.90 1.71 -22.11
C LEU A 232 -0.62 2.47 -20.81
N GLN A 233 -1.37 3.54 -20.58
CA GLN A 233 -1.44 4.26 -19.31
C GLN A 233 -2.78 3.95 -18.66
N ILE A 234 -2.77 3.57 -17.38
CA ILE A 234 -3.98 3.45 -16.58
C ILE A 234 -4.51 4.86 -16.28
N ASP A 235 -5.81 5.06 -16.53
CA ASP A 235 -6.56 6.28 -16.24
C ASP A 235 -7.54 6.09 -15.07
N ASP A 236 -8.07 4.88 -14.87
CA ASP A 236 -8.96 4.53 -13.75
C ASP A 236 -8.55 3.21 -13.10
N TRP A 237 -8.66 3.16 -11.76
CA TRP A 237 -8.36 1.98 -10.97
C TRP A 237 -9.41 1.82 -9.87
N TYR A 238 -9.93 0.62 -9.70
CA TYR A 238 -10.98 0.33 -8.72
C TYR A 238 -10.81 -1.10 -8.18
N VAL A 239 -10.64 -1.21 -6.87
CA VAL A 239 -10.48 -2.49 -6.17
C VAL A 239 -11.44 -2.56 -4.99
N MET A 240 -12.18 -3.67 -4.91
CA MET A 240 -12.98 -4.03 -3.75
C MET A 240 -12.31 -5.18 -2.99
N PHE A 241 -12.07 -4.96 -1.70
CA PHE A 241 -11.48 -5.96 -0.81
C PHE A 241 -12.61 -6.72 -0.12
N VAL A 242 -12.77 -7.99 -0.49
CA VAL A 242 -13.89 -8.83 -0.01
C VAL A 242 -13.50 -9.73 1.15
N ASN A 243 -12.20 -9.96 1.37
CA ASN A 243 -11.70 -10.75 2.49
C ASN A 243 -10.25 -10.39 2.80
N ARG A 244 -9.82 -10.69 4.04
CA ARG A 244 -8.45 -10.47 4.50
C ARG A 244 -7.56 -11.63 4.06
N GLY A 245 -6.49 -11.33 3.33
CA GLY A 245 -5.50 -12.32 2.91
C GLY A 245 -4.61 -12.78 4.07
N LYS A 246 -5.06 -13.77 4.86
CA LYS A 246 -4.31 -14.30 6.02
C LYS A 246 -3.36 -15.45 5.71
N THR A 247 -3.59 -16.17 4.61
CA THR A 247 -2.83 -17.38 4.29
C THR A 247 -2.55 -17.42 2.79
N GLY A 248 -1.27 -17.27 2.45
CA GLY A 248 -0.81 -17.43 1.08
C GLY A 248 -0.62 -18.91 0.68
N PRO A 249 -0.22 -19.18 -0.56
CA PRO A 249 0.08 -18.19 -1.60
C PRO A 249 -1.14 -17.38 -2.03
N PHE A 250 -0.91 -16.12 -2.40
CA PHE A 250 -1.94 -15.20 -2.87
C PHE A 250 -1.89 -15.13 -4.39
N ARG A 251 -2.92 -15.66 -5.02
CA ARG A 251 -3.03 -15.71 -6.49
C ARG A 251 -3.84 -14.55 -7.02
N THR A 252 -3.32 -13.91 -8.07
CA THR A 252 -4.02 -12.94 -8.91
C THR A 252 -4.21 -13.53 -10.29
N GLU A 253 -5.43 -13.41 -10.83
CA GLU A 253 -5.77 -13.91 -12.17
C GLU A 253 -6.73 -12.99 -12.91
N GLY A 254 -6.67 -12.99 -14.25
CA GLY A 254 -7.51 -12.20 -15.14
C GLY A 254 -7.65 -12.81 -16.53
#